data_AF-A0A2V9KHY9-F1
#
_entry.id   AF-A0A2V9KHY9-F1
#
_cell.length_a   1.000
_cell.length_b   1.000
_cell.length_c   1.000
_cell.angle_alpha   90.00
_cell.angle_beta   90.00
_cell.angle_gamma   90.00
#
_symmetry.space_group_name_H-M   'P 1'
#
loop_
_entity.id
_entity.type
_entity.pdbx_description
1 polymer ?
#
loop_
_entity_poly.entity_id
_entity_poly.type
_entity_poly.pdbx_seq_one_letter_code
_entity_poly.pdbx_strand_id
1 'polypeptide(L)'
;DAGPDPGMLVTRPVTFSGKHLFVNVHAPSGELRVDVFTRGGQPIAPFSRENSIPVRGDTTSAEVRWNGAEDLSALAGQPVRFRFHLTAGSLYSFWVSPDKSGASHGYVAAGGPGFTGPTDTVGRPASRR
;
A
#
# COMPACT_ATOMS: atom_id res chain seq x y z
N ASP A 1 -13.76 6.42 -2.04
CA ASP A 1 -13.58 7.56 -2.96
C ASP A 1 -13.42 8.85 -2.20
N ALA A 2 -12.74 9.81 -2.80
CA ALA A 2 -12.61 11.19 -2.33
C ALA A 2 -12.88 12.14 -3.51
N GLY A 3 -13.67 13.17 -3.24
CA GLY A 3 -13.95 14.24 -4.20
C GLY A 3 -12.86 15.32 -4.20
N PRO A 4 -13.19 16.58 -4.52
CA PRO A 4 -12.24 17.69 -4.44
C PRO A 4 -11.76 17.95 -3.00
N ASP A 5 -12.61 17.67 -2.00
CA ASP A 5 -12.22 17.70 -0.59
C ASP A 5 -11.44 16.42 -0.23
N PRO A 6 -10.29 16.53 0.48
CA PRO A 6 -9.51 15.38 0.88
C PRO A 6 -10.29 14.41 1.79
N GLY A 7 -10.28 13.13 1.42
CA GLY A 7 -10.78 12.02 2.23
C GLY A 7 -9.66 11.36 3.04
N MET A 8 -10.03 10.74 4.16
CA MET A 8 -9.11 10.01 5.02
C MET A 8 -9.66 8.63 5.40
N LEU A 9 -8.80 7.62 5.31
CA LEU A 9 -9.09 6.26 5.79
C LEU A 9 -8.02 5.85 6.79
N VAL A 10 -8.44 5.37 7.96
CA VAL A 10 -7.52 4.83 8.99
C VAL A 10 -7.84 3.35 9.19
N THR A 11 -6.82 2.50 9.11
CA THR A 11 -7.01 1.07 9.36
C THR A 11 -7.22 0.79 10.84
N ARG A 12 -7.86 -0.34 11.14
CA ARG A 12 -7.63 -1.01 12.44
C ARG A 12 -6.12 -1.35 12.56
N PRO A 13 -5.59 -1.59 13.78
CA PRO A 13 -4.22 -2.07 13.91
C PRO A 13 -3.97 -3.31 13.04
N VAL A 14 -2.92 -3.27 12.24
CA VAL A 14 -2.46 -4.34 11.37
C VAL A 14 -1.06 -4.78 11.79
N THR A 15 -0.79 -6.06 11.69
CA THR A 15 0.53 -6.66 11.89
C THR A 15 0.85 -7.47 10.64
N PHE A 16 2.06 -7.31 10.12
CA PHE A 16 2.50 -7.92 8.86
C PHE A 16 3.94 -8.40 8.97
N SER A 17 4.33 -9.30 8.07
CA SER A 17 5.70 -9.82 7.92
C SER A 17 6.43 -9.30 6.68
N GLY A 18 5.72 -8.61 5.78
CA GLY A 18 6.29 -8.03 4.58
C GLY A 18 7.01 -6.70 4.82
N LYS A 19 7.54 -6.12 3.74
CA LYS A 19 8.41 -4.93 3.76
C LYS A 19 7.89 -3.78 2.90
N HIS A 20 7.10 -4.06 1.87
CA HIS A 20 6.69 -3.07 0.87
C HIS A 20 5.18 -2.91 0.87
N LEU A 21 4.68 -1.69 1.11
CA LEU A 21 3.24 -1.38 1.03
C LEU A 21 2.84 -1.09 -0.42
N PHE A 22 1.82 -1.77 -0.90
CA PHE A 22 1.24 -1.57 -2.22
C PHE A 22 -0.23 -1.15 -2.13
N VAL A 23 -0.68 -0.41 -3.14
CA VAL A 23 -2.05 0.06 -3.28
C VAL A 23 -2.58 -0.17 -4.70
N ASN A 24 -3.87 -0.46 -4.80
CA ASN A 24 -4.66 -0.34 -6.01
C ASN A 24 -5.49 0.95 -5.93
N VAL A 25 -5.19 1.93 -6.77
CA VAL A 25 -5.74 3.28 -6.70
C VAL A 25 -5.99 3.86 -8.09
N HIS A 26 -7.07 4.63 -8.22
CA HIS A 26 -7.40 5.45 -9.37
C HIS A 26 -7.48 6.92 -8.92
N ALA A 27 -6.42 7.69 -9.14
CA ALA A 27 -6.31 9.11 -8.77
C ALA A 27 -5.64 9.91 -9.91
N PRO A 28 -6.29 10.04 -11.09
CA PRO A 28 -5.70 10.71 -12.27
C PRO A 28 -5.52 12.22 -12.09
N SER A 29 -6.31 12.86 -11.23
CA SER A 29 -6.29 14.31 -10.98
C SER A 29 -6.03 14.66 -9.51
N GLY A 30 -5.62 13.67 -8.73
CA GLY A 30 -5.36 13.81 -7.31
C GLY A 30 -4.14 13.00 -6.88
N GLU A 31 -4.09 12.66 -5.60
CA GLU A 31 -3.01 11.84 -5.07
C GLU A 31 -3.44 11.03 -3.85
N LEU A 32 -2.71 9.94 -3.63
CA LEU A 32 -2.72 9.18 -2.40
C LEU A 32 -1.39 9.37 -1.67
N ARG A 33 -1.46 9.66 -0.37
CA ARG A 33 -0.33 9.60 0.56
C ARG A 33 -0.67 8.77 1.78
N VAL A 34 0.35 8.25 2.46
CA VAL A 34 0.17 7.38 3.63
C VAL A 34 1.08 7.80 4.76
N ASP A 35 0.56 7.82 5.98
CA ASP A 35 1.35 7.86 7.20
C ASP A 35 1.04 6.69 8.13
N VAL A 36 2.02 6.38 9.00
CA VAL A 36 1.98 5.22 9.88
C VAL A 36 2.02 5.66 11.33
N PHE A 37 1.12 5.08 12.12
CA PHE A 37 0.99 5.35 13.55
C PHE A 37 1.19 4.06 14.34
N THR A 38 1.70 4.19 15.56
CA THR A 38 1.66 3.12 16.54
C THR A 38 0.21 2.75 16.87
N ARG A 39 0.00 1.59 17.52
CA ARG A 39 -1.32 1.21 18.06
C ARG A 39 -1.94 2.31 18.94
N GLY A 40 -1.11 3.05 19.67
CA GLY A 40 -1.53 4.16 20.55
C GLY A 40 -1.79 5.48 19.83
N GLY A 41 -1.66 5.53 18.50
CA GLY A 41 -1.92 6.73 17.71
C GLY A 41 -0.75 7.73 17.67
N GLN A 42 0.47 7.30 18.03
CA GLN A 42 1.66 8.14 17.91
C GLN A 42 2.27 7.99 16.51
N PRO A 43 2.67 9.08 15.84
CA PRO A 43 3.29 9.00 14.52
C PRO A 43 4.63 8.28 14.59
N ILE A 44 4.97 7.52 13.56
CA ILE A 44 6.25 6.80 13.45
C ILE A 44 7.11 7.45 12.37
N ALA A 45 8.23 8.05 12.75
CA ALA A 45 9.22 8.55 11.79
C ALA A 45 10.04 7.39 11.20
N PRO A 46 10.42 7.44 9.91
CA PRO A 46 10.17 8.52 8.95
C PRO A 46 8.84 8.38 8.20
N PHE A 47 7.96 7.45 8.59
CA PHE A 47 6.73 7.08 7.88
C PHE A 47 5.57 8.09 8.07
N SER A 48 5.83 9.38 7.87
CA SER A 48 4.86 10.47 7.95
C SER A 48 4.30 10.86 6.58
N ARG A 49 3.24 11.68 6.56
CA ARG A 49 2.58 12.09 5.32
C ARG A 49 3.49 12.99 4.49
N GLU A 50 4.26 13.83 5.19
CA GLU A 50 5.21 14.78 4.62
C GLU A 50 6.34 14.04 3.91
N ASN A 51 6.80 12.93 4.49
CA ASN A 51 7.82 12.08 3.88
C ASN A 51 7.24 11.12 2.84
N SER A 52 5.93 10.84 2.85
CA SER A 52 5.28 9.95 1.88
C SER A 52 5.34 10.53 0.47
N ILE A 53 5.89 9.79 -0.48
CA ILE A 53 5.93 10.16 -1.89
C ILE A 53 4.51 9.97 -2.48
N PRO A 54 3.91 10.99 -3.14
CA PRO A 54 2.56 10.87 -3.69
C PRO A 54 2.44 9.75 -4.73
N VAL A 55 1.41 8.93 -4.59
CA VAL A 55 0.97 8.01 -5.64
C VAL A 55 -0.13 8.70 -6.45
N ARG A 56 0.03 8.74 -7.79
CA ARG A 56 -0.90 9.39 -8.73
C ARG A 56 -1.19 8.49 -9.93
N GLY A 57 -2.29 8.75 -10.62
CA GLY A 57 -2.71 8.00 -11.80
C GLY A 57 -3.60 6.80 -11.49
N ASP A 58 -3.77 5.92 -12.48
CA ASP A 58 -4.51 4.67 -12.38
C ASP A 58 -3.52 3.50 -12.32
N THR A 59 -3.49 2.80 -11.19
CA THR A 59 -2.53 1.73 -10.92
C THR A 59 -3.15 0.65 -10.07
N THR A 60 -3.04 -0.58 -10.58
CA THR A 60 -3.51 -1.78 -9.87
C THR A 60 -2.53 -2.26 -8.81
N SER A 61 -1.28 -1.78 -8.81
CA SER A 61 -0.23 -2.13 -7.84
C SER A 61 0.86 -1.06 -7.88
N ALA A 62 0.73 -0.03 -7.04
CA ALA A 62 1.77 0.97 -6.83
C ALA A 62 2.38 0.85 -5.45
N GLU A 63 3.70 0.89 -5.38
CA GLU A 63 4.44 0.92 -4.11
C GLU A 63 4.30 2.29 -3.46
N VAL A 64 3.92 2.32 -2.19
CA VAL A 64 3.96 3.50 -1.34
C VAL A 64 5.36 3.61 -0.75
N ARG A 65 5.99 4.77 -0.94
CA ARG A 65 7.37 5.03 -0.50
C ARG A 65 7.43 6.27 0.37
N TRP A 66 8.45 6.33 1.24
CA TRP A 66 8.73 7.47 2.09
C TRP A 66 10.18 7.93 1.92
N ASN A 67 10.41 9.22 1.92
CA ASN A 67 11.74 9.77 2.05
C ASN A 67 12.32 9.40 3.42
N GLY A 68 13.58 8.95 3.44
CA GLY A 68 14.28 8.57 4.68
C GLY A 68 14.04 7.14 5.17
N ALA A 69 13.21 6.34 4.47
CA ALA A 69 13.11 4.90 4.67
C ALA A 69 13.28 4.15 3.36
N GLU A 70 13.99 3.01 3.41
CA GLU A 70 14.07 2.10 2.28
C GLU A 70 12.76 1.30 2.11
N ASP A 71 12.21 0.81 3.23
CA ASP A 71 11.02 -0.04 3.29
C ASP A 71 10.38 -0.01 4.71
N LEU A 72 9.39 -0.87 4.95
CA LEU A 72 8.69 -1.03 6.24
C LEU A 72 9.30 -2.11 7.16
N SER A 73 10.48 -2.64 6.86
CA SER A 73 11.10 -3.75 7.62
C SER A 73 11.19 -3.45 9.12
N ALA A 74 11.45 -2.19 9.49
CA ALA A 74 11.53 -1.76 10.89
C ALA A 74 10.20 -1.90 11.66
N LEU A 75 9.07 -2.03 10.95
CA LEU A 75 7.72 -2.16 11.54
C LEU A 75 7.18 -3.59 11.47
N ALA A 76 7.90 -4.53 10.84
CA ALA A 76 7.46 -5.91 10.72
C ALA A 76 7.23 -6.53 12.10
N GLY A 77 6.13 -7.27 12.25
CA GLY A 77 5.72 -7.88 13.52
C GLY A 77 5.14 -6.91 14.55
N GLN A 78 5.13 -5.60 14.30
CA GLN A 78 4.57 -4.60 15.21
C GLN A 78 3.13 -4.22 14.79
N PRO A 79 2.20 -4.07 15.75
CA PRO A 79 0.86 -3.57 15.44
C PRO A 79 0.89 -2.06 15.16
N VAL A 80 0.60 -1.70 13.90
CA VAL A 80 0.57 -0.31 13.42
C VAL A 80 -0.76 0.03 12.77
N ARG A 81 -1.03 1.31 12.55
CA ARG A 81 -2.17 1.78 11.74
C ARG A 81 -1.65 2.52 10.53
N PHE A 82 -2.18 2.21 9.36
CA PHE A 82 -2.00 3.03 8.17
C PHE A 82 -3.10 4.07 8.12
N ARG A 83 -2.74 5.29 7.77
CA ARG A 83 -3.68 6.37 7.49
C ARG A 83 -3.43 6.90 6.08
N PHE A 84 -4.45 6.74 5.26
CA PHE A 84 -4.47 7.08 3.84
C PHE A 84 -5.13 8.45 3.68
N HIS A 85 -4.45 9.34 2.97
CA HIS A 85 -4.94 10.67 2.60
C HIS A 85 -5.15 10.66 1.09
N LEU A 86 -6.39 10.84 0.66
CA LEU A 86 -6.78 10.72 -0.75
C LEU A 86 -7.49 12.00 -1.22
N THR A 87 -7.11 12.50 -2.37
CA THR A 87 -7.81 13.60 -3.06
C THR A 87 -8.19 13.16 -4.45
N ALA A 88 -9.37 13.59 -4.94
CA ALA A 88 -9.84 13.38 -6.31
C ALA A 88 -9.53 11.98 -6.88
N GLY A 89 -9.96 10.94 -6.16
CA GLY A 89 -9.64 9.56 -6.52
C GLY A 89 -10.29 8.48 -5.66
N SER A 90 -9.97 7.24 -5.98
CA SER A 90 -10.53 6.02 -5.41
C SER A 90 -9.42 5.07 -4.98
N LEU A 91 -9.39 4.67 -3.71
CA LEU A 91 -8.54 3.60 -3.19
C LEU A 91 -9.37 2.32 -3.12
N TYR A 92 -8.97 1.29 -3.87
CA TYR A 92 -9.69 0.02 -3.93
C TYR A 92 -9.15 -1.02 -2.96
N SER A 93 -7.82 -1.14 -2.83
CA SER A 93 -7.19 -2.08 -1.91
C SER A 93 -5.76 -1.65 -1.54
N PHE A 94 -5.23 -2.26 -0.47
CA PHE A 94 -3.83 -2.14 -0.05
C PHE A 94 -3.34 -3.47 0.54
N TRP A 95 -2.04 -3.73 0.45
CA TRP A 95 -1.41 -4.94 1.02
C TRP A 95 0.09 -4.72 1.26
N VAL A 96 0.71 -5.58 2.08
CA VAL A 96 2.16 -5.56 2.33
C VAL A 96 2.80 -6.82 1.74
N SER A 97 3.77 -6.63 0.85
CA SER A 97 4.53 -7.68 0.17
C SER A 97 5.92 -7.84 0.81
N PRO A 98 6.50 -9.06 0.86
CA PRO A 98 7.89 -9.26 1.29
C PRO A 98 8.92 -8.64 0.35
N ASP A 99 8.57 -8.41 -0.92
CA ASP A 99 9.45 -7.88 -1.96
C ASP A 99 8.76 -6.88 -2.89
N LYS A 100 9.54 -6.29 -3.81
CA LYS A 100 9.10 -5.23 -4.73
C LYS A 100 8.23 -5.69 -5.92
N SER A 101 7.97 -6.99 -6.08
CA SER A 101 7.08 -7.50 -7.15
C SER A 101 5.63 -7.01 -7.01
N GLY A 102 5.24 -6.67 -5.78
CA GLY A 102 3.86 -6.32 -5.44
C GLY A 102 2.94 -7.54 -5.34
N ALA A 103 3.48 -8.76 -5.27
CA ALA A 103 2.73 -9.98 -4.99
C ALA A 103 1.99 -9.84 -3.67
N SER A 104 0.66 -9.99 -3.71
CA SER A 104 -0.18 -9.77 -2.52
C SER A 104 -0.01 -10.85 -1.46
N HIS A 105 0.47 -12.03 -1.85
CA HIS A 105 0.57 -13.22 -1.00
C HIS A 105 -0.74 -13.58 -0.29
N GLY A 106 -1.88 -13.08 -0.81
CA GLY A 106 -3.22 -13.45 -0.37
C GLY A 106 -3.69 -14.74 -1.05
N TYR A 107 -4.74 -15.35 -0.50
CA TYR A 107 -5.37 -16.55 -1.06
C TYR A 107 -6.07 -16.21 -2.38
N VAL A 108 -5.69 -16.86 -3.49
CA VAL A 108 -6.29 -16.62 -4.82
C VAL A 108 -7.61 -17.40 -4.88
N ALA A 109 -8.75 -16.70 -4.92
CA ALA A 109 -10.07 -17.36 -4.88
C ALA A 109 -10.42 -18.17 -6.15
N ALA A 110 -9.67 -18.02 -7.25
CA ALA A 110 -9.82 -18.84 -8.45
C ALA A 110 -8.50 -18.85 -9.22
N GLY A 111 -7.84 -20.00 -9.31
CA GLY A 111 -6.59 -20.17 -10.03
C GLY A 111 -6.71 -19.69 -11.48
N GLY A 112 -6.05 -18.59 -11.79
CA GLY A 112 -5.89 -18.06 -13.15
C GLY A 112 -4.59 -18.56 -13.81
N PRO A 113 -4.47 -18.47 -15.15
CA PRO A 113 -3.23 -18.79 -15.84
C PRO A 113 -2.13 -17.80 -15.42
N GLY A 114 -1.08 -18.30 -14.76
CA GLY A 114 0.05 -17.49 -14.26
C GLY A 114 0.31 -17.56 -12.76
N PHE A 115 -0.54 -18.23 -11.98
CA PHE A 115 -0.30 -18.47 -10.55
C PHE A 115 0.40 -19.82 -10.33
N THR A 116 1.50 -19.82 -9.57
CA THR A 116 2.31 -21.02 -9.28
C THR A 116 1.85 -21.76 -8.01
N GLY A 117 0.77 -21.33 -7.38
CA GLY A 117 0.21 -21.93 -6.15
C GLY A 117 -1.10 -21.28 -5.69
N PRO A 118 -1.65 -21.67 -4.52
CA PRO A 118 -2.91 -21.13 -3.97
C PRO A 118 -2.79 -19.68 -3.48
N THR A 119 -1.60 -19.12 -3.55
CA THR A 119 -1.22 -17.82 -3.02
C THR A 119 -0.62 -16.99 -4.16
N ASP A 120 -1.00 -15.71 -4.28
CA ASP A 120 -0.41 -14.82 -5.28
C ASP A 120 1.05 -14.48 -4.93
N THR A 121 1.99 -15.18 -5.56
CA THR A 121 3.44 -15.01 -5.37
C THR A 121 4.11 -14.27 -6.52
N VAL A 122 3.37 -13.88 -7.58
CA VAL A 122 3.96 -13.34 -8.82
C VAL A 122 3.89 -11.82 -8.88
N GLY A 123 2.83 -11.21 -8.32
CA GLY A 123 2.66 -9.76 -8.39
C GLY A 123 2.36 -9.30 -9.81
N ARG A 124 2.82 -8.12 -10.24
CA ARG A 124 2.54 -7.62 -11.60
C ARG A 124 2.97 -8.68 -12.64
N PRO A 125 2.09 -9.09 -13.58
CA PRO A 125 2.56 -9.86 -14.73
C PRO A 125 3.58 -9.00 -15.47
N ALA A 126 4.76 -9.56 -15.75
CA ALA A 126 5.72 -8.92 -16.63
C ALA A 126 5.00 -8.62 -17.95
N SER A 127 4.65 -7.36 -18.19
CA SER A 127 4.06 -6.94 -19.44
C SER A 127 5.07 -7.26 -20.54
N ARG A 128 4.79 -8.30 -21.33
CA ARG A 128 5.47 -8.48 -22.61
C ARG A 128 5.21 -7.22 -23.44
N ARG A 129 6.28 -6.53 -23.79
CA ARG A 129 6.29 -5.63 -24.94
C ARG A 129 6.09 -6.45 -26.21
#